data_AF-A0A133YS73-F1
#
_entry.id   AF-A0A133YS73-F1
#
_cell.length_a   1.000
_cell.length_b   1.000
_cell.length_c   1.000
_cell.angle_alpha   90.00
_cell.angle_beta   90.00
_cell.angle_gamma   90.00
#
_symmetry.space_group_name_H-M   'P 1'
#
loop_
_entity.id
_entity.type
_entity.pdbx_description
1 polymer ?
#
loop_
_entity_poly.entity_id
_entity_poly.type
_entity_poly.pdbx_seq_one_letter_code
_entity_poly.pdbx_strand_id
1 'polypeptide(L)'
;MEDWFNYDIDYSSEYREASLGNDFYRFMEICKQGTLLPFAQLPPNDKTAELLDKLKENGFVPKDTKLAHFRVLFGILLCFDDTPFRPIRWLKNKQLLRYFICEIFSRGLDGFKRGQLAAILTLFADKHGEKITVIKSDAGQLKYSADHEKLKEVLIKVIGKG
;
A
#
# COMPACT_ATOMS: atom_id res chain seq x y z
N MET A 1 -20.15 39.45 15.33
CA MET A 1 -19.91 39.07 13.92
C MET A 1 -18.42 39.22 13.74
N GLU A 2 -17.75 38.08 13.64
CA GLU A 2 -16.32 37.87 13.88
C GLU A 2 -15.49 38.16 12.62
N ASP A 3 -14.53 39.08 12.72
CA ASP A 3 -13.42 39.25 11.78
C ASP A 3 -12.15 38.69 12.43
N TRP A 4 -11.75 37.46 12.06
CA TRP A 4 -10.55 36.76 12.56
C TRP A 4 -9.66 36.21 11.42
N PHE A 5 -9.53 36.93 10.31
CA PHE A 5 -8.53 36.60 9.29
C PHE A 5 -7.55 37.74 9.08
N ASN A 6 -6.58 37.85 9.99
CA ASN A 6 -5.27 38.46 9.71
C ASN A 6 -4.25 37.87 10.69
N TYR A 7 -3.64 36.76 10.28
CA TYR A 7 -2.32 36.38 10.75
C TYR A 7 -1.45 36.22 9.49
N ASP A 8 -0.57 37.19 9.28
CA ASP A 8 0.57 37.07 8.39
C ASP A 8 1.44 35.92 8.92
N ILE A 9 1.41 34.79 8.23
CA ILE A 9 2.36 33.70 8.45
C ILE A 9 3.58 34.00 7.60
N ASP A 10 4.65 34.41 8.28
CA ASP A 10 5.98 34.56 7.70
C ASP A 10 6.48 33.19 7.20
N TYR A 11 6.58 33.04 5.87
CA TYR A 11 7.14 31.88 5.20
C TYR A 11 8.67 32.02 5.01
N SER A 12 9.38 32.52 6.03
CA SER A 12 10.84 32.57 6.04
C SER A 12 11.43 31.16 6.27
N SER A 13 11.66 30.48 5.15
CA SER A 13 12.88 29.73 4.82
C SER A 13 13.74 29.18 5.98
N GLU A 14 13.39 28.05 6.60
CA GLU A 14 14.45 27.13 7.13
C GLU A 14 14.01 25.74 7.60
N TYR A 15 12.71 25.42 7.70
CA TYR A 15 12.30 24.10 8.19
C TYR A 15 11.25 23.44 7.29
N ARG A 16 11.71 22.44 6.49
CA ARG A 16 10.98 21.22 6.02
C ARG A 16 11.17 20.79 4.55
N GLU A 17 12.24 21.19 3.87
CA GLU A 17 12.47 20.70 2.49
C GLU A 17 13.16 19.33 2.35
N ALA A 18 13.67 18.69 3.40
CA ALA A 18 14.60 17.57 3.16
C ALA A 18 13.99 16.16 2.92
N SER A 19 12.68 15.93 3.05
CA SER A 19 12.13 14.56 2.81
C SER A 19 10.64 14.49 2.46
N LEU A 20 9.81 15.46 2.87
CA LEU A 20 8.38 15.48 2.52
C LEU A 20 8.14 15.97 1.09
N GLY A 21 8.99 16.88 0.60
CA GLY A 21 8.88 17.45 -0.74
C GLY A 21 8.92 16.38 -1.82
N ASN A 22 9.95 15.55 -1.88
CA ASN A 22 10.07 14.62 -3.00
C ASN A 22 8.96 13.55 -3.08
N ASP A 23 8.48 13.02 -1.95
CA ASP A 23 7.45 11.98 -1.97
C ASP A 23 6.04 12.54 -2.17
N PHE A 24 5.72 13.69 -1.57
CA PHE A 24 4.46 14.39 -1.82
C PHE A 24 4.40 14.95 -3.23
N TYR A 25 5.48 15.54 -3.74
CA TYR A 25 5.53 16.02 -5.12
C TYR A 25 5.47 14.85 -6.10
N ARG A 26 6.14 13.72 -5.83
CA ARG A 26 5.98 12.52 -6.68
C ARG A 26 4.55 11.98 -6.66
N PHE A 27 3.90 11.96 -5.49
CA PHE A 27 2.49 11.62 -5.35
C PHE A 27 1.58 12.57 -6.14
N MET A 28 1.80 13.88 -6.01
CA MET A 28 1.06 14.91 -6.71
C MET A 28 1.34 14.91 -8.23
N GLU A 29 2.55 14.60 -8.67
CA GLU A 29 2.89 14.45 -10.09
C GLU A 29 2.19 13.24 -10.71
N ILE A 30 2.08 12.12 -9.99
CA ILE A 30 1.27 10.97 -10.44
C ILE A 30 -0.21 11.37 -10.56
N CYS A 31 -0.74 12.13 -9.59
CA CYS A 31 -2.11 12.65 -9.62
C CYS A 31 -2.34 13.66 -10.77
N LYS A 32 -1.41 14.59 -11.01
CA LYS A 32 -1.46 15.61 -12.09
C LYS A 32 -1.36 15.00 -13.49
N GLN A 33 -0.68 13.87 -13.63
CA GLN A 33 -0.62 13.11 -14.89
C GLN A 33 -1.95 12.39 -15.22
N GLY A 34 -3.04 12.66 -14.48
CA GLY A 34 -4.33 12.00 -14.64
C GLY A 34 -4.33 10.53 -14.26
N THR A 35 -3.23 10.05 -13.65
CA THR A 35 -3.13 8.68 -13.16
C THR A 35 -3.69 8.67 -11.74
N LEU A 36 -4.98 8.33 -11.62
CA LEU A 36 -5.56 7.94 -10.34
C LEU A 36 -4.72 6.78 -9.80
N LEU A 37 -3.88 7.03 -8.79
CA LEU A 37 -3.36 5.98 -7.94
C LEU A 37 -4.59 5.24 -7.42
N PRO A 38 -4.80 3.98 -7.81
CA PRO A 38 -5.85 3.23 -7.16
C PRO A 38 -5.43 3.14 -5.69
N PHE A 39 -6.34 3.47 -4.79
CA PHE A 39 -6.27 3.04 -3.40
C PHE A 39 -7.20 1.84 -3.23
N ALA A 40 -6.80 0.92 -2.37
CA ALA A 40 -7.67 -0.19 -2.01
C ALA A 40 -8.85 0.40 -1.24
N GLN A 41 -10.05 -0.19 -1.43
CA GLN A 41 -11.18 0.19 -0.58
C GLN A 41 -10.85 -0.17 0.85
N LEU A 42 -11.07 0.77 1.77
CA LEU A 42 -10.91 0.51 3.19
C LEU A 42 -11.83 -0.66 3.58
N PRO A 43 -11.32 -1.67 4.29
CA PRO A 43 -12.15 -2.74 4.83
C PRO A 43 -13.29 -2.18 5.70
N PRO A 44 -14.47 -2.84 5.74
CA PRO A 44 -15.55 -2.46 6.64
C PRO A 44 -15.07 -2.35 8.08
N ASN A 45 -15.54 -1.34 8.83
CA ASN A 45 -15.15 -1.08 10.22
C ASN A 45 -13.63 -0.94 10.46
N ASP A 46 -12.88 -0.44 9.46
CA ASP A 46 -11.41 -0.27 9.51
C ASP A 46 -10.65 -1.51 10.03
N LYS A 47 -10.94 -2.66 9.44
CA LYS A 47 -10.21 -3.91 9.71
C LYS A 47 -8.77 -3.95 9.17
N THR A 48 -8.15 -2.80 8.87
CA THR A 48 -6.78 -2.75 8.34
C THR A 48 -5.74 -3.28 9.32
N ALA A 49 -5.93 -3.05 10.62
CA ALA A 49 -5.07 -3.58 11.67
C ALA A 49 -5.19 -5.11 11.77
N GLU A 50 -6.43 -5.62 11.81
CA GLU A 50 -6.72 -7.06 11.82
C GLU A 50 -6.13 -7.77 10.60
N LEU A 51 -6.26 -7.17 9.41
CA LEU A 51 -5.68 -7.70 8.17
C LEU A 51 -4.15 -7.79 8.29
N LEU A 52 -3.50 -6.74 8.76
CA LEU A 52 -2.05 -6.73 8.95
C LEU A 52 -1.60 -7.80 9.95
N ASP A 53 -2.30 -7.94 11.07
CA ASP A 53 -1.95 -8.92 12.10
C ASP A 53 -2.10 -10.35 11.56
N LYS A 54 -3.17 -10.65 10.82
CA LYS A 54 -3.33 -11.95 10.16
C LYS A 54 -2.25 -12.22 9.11
N LEU A 55 -1.84 -11.21 8.36
CA LEU A 55 -0.72 -11.34 7.41
C LEU A 55 0.61 -11.61 8.12
N LYS A 56 0.84 -10.99 9.29
CA LYS A 56 2.02 -11.24 10.14
C LYS A 56 2.01 -12.66 10.72
N GLU A 57 0.90 -13.09 11.28
CA GLU A 57 0.71 -14.44 11.86
C GLU A 57 1.00 -15.54 10.85
N ASN A 58 0.57 -15.35 9.60
CA ASN A 58 0.77 -16.30 8.51
C ASN A 58 2.11 -16.12 7.75
N GLY A 59 2.94 -15.17 8.18
CA GLY A 59 4.28 -14.96 7.61
C GLY A 59 4.28 -14.36 6.19
N PHE A 60 3.24 -13.63 5.80
CA PHE A 60 3.20 -12.90 4.53
C PHE A 60 4.05 -11.62 4.56
N VAL A 61 4.11 -10.98 5.73
CA VAL A 61 4.90 -9.77 5.99
C VAL A 61 5.68 -9.92 7.32
N PRO A 62 6.77 -9.16 7.54
CA PRO A 62 7.50 -9.16 8.80
C PRO A 62 6.65 -8.74 10.00
N LYS A 63 6.93 -9.31 11.18
CA LYS A 63 6.23 -8.96 12.44
C LYS A 63 6.36 -7.48 12.82
N ASP A 64 7.48 -6.86 12.47
CA ASP A 64 7.81 -5.45 12.70
C ASP A 64 7.20 -4.49 11.65
N THR A 65 6.42 -4.99 10.68
CA THR A 65 5.69 -4.13 9.74
C THR A 65 4.77 -3.18 10.50
N LYS A 66 4.99 -1.86 10.34
CA LYS A 66 4.18 -0.84 11.01
C LYS A 66 2.84 -0.64 10.32
N LEU A 67 1.79 -0.52 11.12
CA LEU A 67 0.43 -0.28 10.62
C LEU A 67 0.33 0.99 9.77
N ALA A 68 1.02 2.06 10.16
CA ALA A 68 1.04 3.31 9.41
C ALA A 68 1.51 3.14 7.96
N HIS A 69 2.59 2.38 7.73
CA HIS A 69 3.09 2.09 6.38
C HIS A 69 2.13 1.18 5.60
N PHE A 70 1.49 0.22 6.27
CA PHE A 70 0.51 -0.66 5.64
C PHE A 70 -0.74 0.10 5.16
N ARG A 71 -1.21 1.06 5.95
CA ARG A 71 -2.41 1.86 5.67
C ARG A 71 -2.30 2.80 4.47
N VAL A 72 -1.08 3.06 3.98
CA VAL A 72 -0.84 3.78 2.72
C VAL A 72 -1.52 3.09 1.52
N LEU A 73 -1.63 1.74 1.54
CA LEU A 73 -2.37 0.98 0.52
C LEU A 73 -3.84 1.41 0.38
N PHE A 74 -4.41 1.93 1.47
CA PHE A 74 -5.81 2.32 1.59
C PHE A 74 -5.99 3.85 1.57
N GLY A 75 -4.94 4.60 1.19
CA GLY A 75 -4.99 6.06 1.06
C GLY A 75 -4.81 6.85 2.35
N ILE A 76 -4.41 6.20 3.45
CA ILE A 76 -4.14 6.87 4.73
C ILE A 76 -2.67 7.29 4.76
N LEU A 77 -2.44 8.61 4.80
CA LEU A 77 -1.11 9.21 4.73
C LEU A 77 -0.36 9.15 6.07
N LEU A 78 0.98 9.17 6.02
CA LEU A 78 1.89 9.08 7.16
C LEU A 78 2.06 10.39 7.98
N CYS A 79 1.20 11.40 7.79
CA CYS A 79 1.45 12.81 8.11
C CYS A 79 1.71 13.17 9.59
N PHE A 80 1.73 12.22 10.53
CA PHE A 80 1.74 12.52 11.96
C PHE A 80 3.06 12.24 12.70
N ASP A 81 4.02 11.51 12.11
CA ASP A 81 5.16 10.95 12.87
C ASP A 81 6.57 11.27 12.30
N ASP A 82 6.71 12.21 11.34
CA ASP A 82 7.99 12.56 10.66
C ASP A 82 8.82 11.35 10.17
N THR A 83 8.17 10.19 10.02
CA THR A 83 8.84 8.92 9.71
C THR A 83 8.78 8.69 8.19
N PRO A 84 9.93 8.52 7.51
CA PRO A 84 9.92 8.25 6.07
C PRO A 84 9.21 6.93 5.77
N PHE A 85 8.50 6.89 4.64
CA PHE A 85 7.82 5.67 4.20
C PHE A 85 8.83 4.53 4.03
N ARG A 86 8.47 3.35 4.54
CA ARG A 86 9.21 2.11 4.30
C ARG A 86 8.33 1.15 3.51
N PRO A 87 8.79 0.63 2.37
CA PRO A 87 8.04 -0.37 1.61
C PRO A 87 7.70 -1.59 2.46
N ILE A 88 6.51 -2.14 2.25
CA ILE A 88 6.05 -3.34 2.93
C ILE A 88 6.82 -4.52 2.35
N ARG A 89 7.65 -5.19 3.17
CA ARG A 89 8.34 -6.40 2.73
C ARG A 89 7.35 -7.55 2.59
N TRP A 90 7.26 -8.09 1.38
CA TRP A 90 6.49 -9.29 1.07
C TRP A 90 7.40 -10.51 1.14
N LEU A 91 7.10 -11.42 2.06
CA LEU A 91 7.97 -12.56 2.38
C LEU A 91 7.70 -13.79 1.52
N LYS A 92 6.57 -13.82 0.80
CA LYS A 92 6.14 -14.97 0.00
C LYS A 92 6.43 -14.75 -1.48
N ASN A 93 6.03 -15.71 -2.31
CA ASN A 93 6.23 -15.59 -3.76
C ASN A 93 5.47 -14.37 -4.33
N LYS A 94 5.97 -13.85 -5.46
CA LYS A 94 5.43 -12.64 -6.10
C LYS A 94 4.02 -12.85 -6.68
N GLN A 95 3.64 -14.08 -7.05
CA GLN A 95 2.27 -14.34 -7.52
C GLN A 95 1.23 -14.19 -6.40
N LEU A 96 1.57 -14.57 -5.17
CA LEU A 96 0.71 -14.33 -4.01
C LEU A 96 0.54 -12.84 -3.72
N LEU A 97 1.60 -12.05 -3.90
CA LEU A 97 1.49 -10.58 -3.80
C LEU A 97 0.55 -10.03 -4.88
N ARG A 98 0.69 -10.50 -6.12
CA ARG A 98 -0.20 -10.11 -7.22
C ARG A 98 -1.65 -10.45 -6.89
N TYR A 99 -1.92 -11.67 -6.39
CA TYR A 99 -3.25 -12.09 -5.97
C TYR A 99 -3.79 -11.20 -4.84
N PHE A 100 -3.00 -10.97 -3.77
CA PHE A 100 -3.36 -10.07 -2.67
C PHE A 100 -3.77 -8.68 -3.18
N ILE A 101 -2.97 -8.08 -4.07
CA ILE A 101 -3.26 -6.78 -4.68
C ILE A 101 -4.56 -6.84 -5.50
N CYS A 102 -4.79 -7.90 -6.27
CA CYS A 102 -6.05 -8.02 -7.04
C CYS A 102 -7.27 -8.03 -6.12
N GLU A 103 -7.22 -8.79 -5.04
CA GLU A 103 -8.33 -8.92 -4.09
C GLU A 103 -8.61 -7.62 -3.33
N ILE A 104 -7.61 -7.00 -2.71
CA ILE A 104 -7.86 -5.80 -1.89
C ILE A 104 -8.35 -4.61 -2.73
N PHE A 105 -7.94 -4.53 -3.99
CA PHE A 105 -8.37 -3.48 -4.92
C PHE A 105 -9.65 -3.83 -5.71
N SER A 106 -10.29 -4.97 -5.43
CA SER A 106 -11.48 -5.47 -6.17
C SER A 106 -11.29 -5.51 -7.68
N ARG A 107 -10.06 -5.75 -8.13
CA ARG A 107 -9.72 -5.81 -9.54
C ARG A 107 -9.27 -7.23 -9.76
N GLY A 108 -10.05 -8.03 -10.48
CA GLY A 108 -9.64 -9.37 -10.88
C GLY A 108 -8.23 -9.36 -11.50
N LEU A 109 -7.64 -10.54 -11.73
CA LEU A 109 -6.23 -10.66 -12.11
C LEU A 109 -5.80 -9.83 -13.34
N ASP A 110 -6.73 -9.41 -14.20
CA ASP A 110 -6.50 -8.57 -15.39
C ASP A 110 -7.01 -7.10 -15.25
N GLY A 111 -7.59 -6.74 -14.11
CA GLY A 111 -8.27 -5.46 -13.87
C GLY A 111 -7.36 -4.24 -13.65
N PHE A 112 -6.04 -4.42 -13.71
CA PHE A 112 -5.08 -3.33 -13.61
C PHE A 112 -4.52 -2.95 -14.98
N LYS A 113 -4.57 -1.64 -15.30
CA LYS A 113 -3.68 -1.10 -16.33
C LYS A 113 -2.24 -1.28 -15.88
N ARG A 114 -1.32 -1.56 -16.81
CA ARG A 114 0.11 -1.84 -16.52
C ARG A 114 0.76 -0.80 -15.59
N GLY A 115 0.44 0.48 -15.77
CA GLY A 115 0.95 1.56 -14.92
C GLY A 115 0.41 1.57 -13.49
N GLN A 116 -0.83 1.11 -13.28
CA GLN A 116 -1.46 1.08 -11.95
C GLN A 116 -0.87 -0.02 -11.07
N LEU A 117 -0.69 -1.23 -11.62
CA LEU A 117 -0.02 -2.30 -10.89
C LEU A 117 1.44 -1.94 -10.58
N ALA A 118 2.15 -1.34 -11.54
CA ALA A 118 3.53 -0.89 -11.31
C ALA A 118 3.61 0.14 -10.18
N ALA A 119 2.69 1.09 -10.12
CA ALA A 119 2.62 2.07 -9.04
C ALA A 119 2.34 1.42 -7.67
N ILE A 120 1.37 0.49 -7.58
CA ILE A 120 1.11 -0.25 -6.33
C ILE A 120 2.33 -1.05 -5.88
N LEU A 121 3.04 -1.70 -6.82
CA LEU A 121 4.23 -2.49 -6.50
C LEU A 121 5.37 -1.65 -5.90
N THR A 122 5.42 -0.33 -6.12
CA THR A 122 6.40 0.53 -5.44
C THR A 122 6.19 0.64 -3.93
N LEU A 123 5.00 0.28 -3.43
CA LEU A 123 4.70 0.22 -2.00
C LEU A 123 5.23 -1.05 -1.33
N PHE A 124 5.75 -1.99 -2.11
CA PHE A 124 6.26 -3.27 -1.64
C PHE A 124 7.74 -3.45 -1.97
N ALA A 125 8.40 -4.21 -1.10
CA ALA A 125 9.73 -4.77 -1.34
C ALA A 125 9.65 -6.30 -1.24
N ASP A 126 10.58 -7.01 -1.86
CA ASP A 126 10.62 -8.46 -1.75
C ASP A 126 11.18 -8.91 -0.38
N LYS A 127 11.34 -10.23 -0.22
CA LYS A 127 11.85 -10.82 1.02
C LYS A 127 13.27 -10.36 1.38
N HIS A 128 14.04 -9.80 0.44
CA HIS A 128 15.38 -9.25 0.67
C HIS A 128 15.36 -7.73 0.88
N GLY A 129 14.21 -7.08 0.71
CA GLY A 129 14.10 -5.61 0.77
C GLY A 129 14.28 -4.94 -0.60
N GLU A 130 14.37 -5.72 -1.67
CA GLU A 130 14.58 -5.21 -3.03
C GLU A 130 13.27 -4.80 -3.69
N LYS A 131 13.37 -3.86 -4.65
CA LYS A 131 12.19 -3.37 -5.39
C LYS A 131 11.53 -4.49 -6.20
N ILE A 132 10.20 -4.56 -6.12
CA ILE A 132 9.42 -5.51 -6.92
C ILE A 132 9.04 -4.86 -8.25
N THR A 133 9.50 -5.46 -9.34
CA THR A 133 9.13 -5.08 -10.71
C THR A 133 7.90 -5.83 -11.21
N VAL A 134 7.45 -5.51 -12.42
CA VAL A 134 6.22 -6.05 -13.03
C VAL A 134 6.15 -7.58 -12.93
N ILE A 135 5.16 -8.04 -12.18
CA ILE A 135 4.88 -9.47 -11.98
C ILE A 135 3.98 -9.90 -13.15
N LYS A 136 4.49 -10.69 -14.09
CA LYS A 136 3.64 -11.33 -15.11
C LYS A 136 2.72 -12.34 -14.43
N SER A 137 1.46 -12.41 -14.86
CA SER A 137 0.52 -13.40 -14.33
C SER A 137 1.04 -14.80 -14.66
N ASP A 138 1.17 -15.63 -13.64
CA ASP A 138 1.44 -17.07 -13.79
C ASP A 138 0.47 -17.83 -12.87
N ALA A 139 -0.68 -18.19 -13.43
CA ALA A 139 -1.74 -18.90 -12.72
C ALA A 139 -1.31 -20.30 -12.27
N GLY A 140 -0.31 -20.90 -12.92
CA GLY A 140 0.26 -22.19 -12.53
C GLY A 140 0.99 -22.07 -11.20
N GLN A 141 1.88 -21.09 -11.06
CA GLN A 141 2.63 -20.87 -9.82
C GLN A 141 1.76 -20.47 -8.62
N LEU A 142 0.60 -19.86 -8.85
CA LEU A 142 -0.34 -19.52 -7.78
C LEU A 142 -1.04 -20.76 -7.22
N LYS A 143 -1.52 -21.66 -8.10
CA LYS A 143 -2.31 -22.86 -7.72
C LYS A 143 -1.56 -23.89 -6.89
N TYR A 144 -0.23 -23.97 -7.01
CA TYR A 144 0.58 -24.97 -6.30
C TYR A 144 1.19 -24.47 -5.00
N SER A 145 0.89 -23.22 -4.59
CA SER A 145 1.41 -22.68 -3.35
C SER A 145 0.50 -23.07 -2.17
N ALA A 146 1.03 -23.81 -1.19
CA ALA A 146 0.33 -24.09 0.06
C ALA A 146 -0.08 -22.80 0.83
N ASP A 147 0.60 -21.68 0.55
CA ASP A 147 0.28 -20.37 1.13
C ASP A 147 -0.87 -19.65 0.39
N HIS A 148 -1.33 -20.16 -0.76
CA HIS A 148 -2.46 -19.55 -1.50
C HIS A 148 -3.77 -19.68 -0.72
N GLU A 149 -4.10 -20.90 -0.25
CA GLU A 149 -5.31 -21.11 0.56
C GLU A 149 -5.28 -20.32 1.87
N LYS A 150 -4.12 -20.23 2.52
CA LYS A 150 -3.96 -19.39 3.72
C LYS A 150 -4.24 -17.93 3.44
N LEU A 151 -3.72 -17.40 2.33
CA LEU A 151 -3.94 -16.01 1.95
C LEU A 151 -5.42 -15.76 1.64
N LYS A 152 -6.05 -16.66 0.88
CA LYS A 152 -7.47 -16.62 0.57
C LYS A 152 -8.33 -16.63 1.84
N GLU A 153 -8.06 -17.52 2.79
CA GLU A 153 -8.76 -17.55 4.07
C GLU A 153 -8.64 -16.25 4.85
N VAL A 154 -7.44 -15.66 4.91
CA VAL A 154 -7.22 -14.37 5.58
C VAL A 154 -8.09 -13.29 4.95
N LEU A 155 -8.13 -13.22 3.61
CA LEU A 155 -8.90 -12.21 2.90
C LEU A 155 -10.42 -12.43 3.10
N ILE A 156 -10.90 -13.67 3.04
CA ILE A 156 -12.33 -13.97 3.23
C ILE A 156 -12.76 -13.60 4.65
N LYS A 157 -11.99 -14.01 5.66
CA LYS A 157 -12.31 -13.78 7.08
C LYS A 157 -12.31 -12.29 7.44
N VAL A 158 -11.35 -11.52 6.93
CA VAL A 158 -11.17 -10.13 7.35
C VAL A 158 -11.94 -9.16 6.47
N ILE A 159 -11.83 -9.30 5.15
CA ILE A 159 -12.36 -8.30 4.19
C ILE A 159 -13.52 -8.82 3.34
N GLY A 160 -13.93 -10.09 3.51
CA GLY A 160 -15.05 -10.68 2.77
C GLY A 160 -14.76 -10.93 1.28
N LYS A 161 -13.48 -11.02 0.88
CA LYS A 161 -13.04 -11.27 -0.50
C LYS A 161 -12.11 -12.47 -0.57
N GLY A 162 -12.14 -13.27 -1.63
CA GLY A 162 -11.16 -14.34 -1.88
C GLY A 162 -11.59 -15.43 -2.85
#